data_AF-A0A352RWI6-F1
#
_entry.id   AF-A0A352RWI6-F1
#
_cell.length_a   1.000
_cell.length_b   1.000
_cell.length_c   1.000
_cell.angle_alpha   90.00
_cell.angle_beta   90.00
_cell.angle_gamma   90.00
#
_symmetry.space_group_name_H-M   'P 1'
#
loop_
_entity.id
_entity.type
_entity.pdbx_description
1 polymer ?
#
loop_
_entity_poly.entity_id
_entity_poly.type
_entity_poly.pdbx_seq_one_letter_code
_entity_poly.pdbx_strand_id
1 'polypeptide(L)' 'MADFLEFYPLRTHNTFGFDARARLAVHIRNESDLVSALSDPRIGNLPIVVLGGGSNVVLTGDLDACVLLMEIPGYD' A
#
# COMPACT_ATOMS: atom_id res chain seq x y z
N MET A 1 -2.80 -4.41 -15.07
CA MET A 1 -2.41 -3.01 -14.87
C MET A 1 -2.71 -2.69 -13.42
N ALA A 2 -1.73 -2.18 -12.68
CA ALA A 2 -1.91 -1.92 -11.26
C ALA A 2 -3.04 -0.90 -11.03
N ASP A 3 -3.95 -1.24 -10.12
CA ASP A 3 -5.09 -0.40 -9.77
C ASP A 3 -4.69 0.54 -8.63
N PHE A 4 -4.75 1.85 -8.88
CA PHE A 4 -4.35 2.87 -7.93
C PHE A 4 -5.58 3.49 -7.29
N LEU A 5 -5.59 3.51 -5.97
CA LEU A 5 -6.65 4.07 -5.15
C LEU A 5 -6.12 5.35 -4.49
N GLU A 6 -6.78 6.48 -4.75
CA GLU A 6 -6.43 7.77 -4.14
C GLU A 6 -7.08 7.95 -2.76
N PHE A 7 -6.35 8.53 -1.81
CA PHE A 7 -6.82 8.80 -0.44
C PHE A 7 -7.43 7.56 0.26
N TYR A 8 -6.82 6.39 0.01
CA TYR A 8 -7.34 5.10 0.41
C TYR A 8 -7.24 4.87 1.92
N PRO A 9 -8.32 4.46 2.61
CA PRO A 9 -8.29 4.19 4.05
C PRO A 9 -7.47 2.94 4.39
N LEU A 10 -6.51 3.10 5.31
CA LEU A 10 -5.64 2.03 5.79
C LEU A 10 -6.14 1.37 7.07
N ARG A 11 -7.33 1.76 7.55
CA ARG A 11 -7.88 1.28 8.84
C ARG A 11 -7.99 -0.24 8.93
N THR A 12 -8.33 -0.91 7.83
CA THR A 12 -8.42 -2.39 7.75
C THR A 12 -7.07 -3.07 7.50
N HIS A 13 -6.02 -2.29 7.28
CA HIS A 13 -4.67 -2.76 6.96
C HIS A 13 -3.67 -2.49 8.09
N ASN A 14 -4.15 -2.18 9.29
CA ASN A 14 -3.35 -2.11 10.50
C ASN A 14 -4.16 -2.65 11.68
N THR A 15 -3.55 -3.51 12.50
CA THR A 15 -4.29 -4.24 13.56
C THR A 15 -4.72 -3.35 14.72
N PHE A 16 -4.10 -2.18 14.90
CA PHE A 16 -4.54 -1.18 15.87
C PHE A 16 -5.83 -0.46 15.43
N GLY A 17 -6.19 -0.52 14.15
CA GLY A 17 -7.40 0.11 13.61
C GLY A 17 -7.34 1.64 13.60
N PHE A 18 -6.14 2.22 13.56
CA PHE A 18 -5.97 3.67 13.45
C PHE A 18 -6.53 4.17 12.12
N ASP A 19 -7.21 5.31 12.18
CA ASP A 19 -7.76 5.99 11.00
C ASP A 19 -6.65 6.80 10.33
N ALA A 20 -6.15 6.27 9.22
CA ALA A 20 -5.12 6.86 8.40
C ALA A 20 -5.41 6.53 6.94
N ARG A 21 -5.00 7.42 6.03
CA ARG A 21 -5.15 7.24 4.59
C ARG A 21 -3.81 7.27 3.88
N ALA A 22 -3.70 6.55 2.78
CA ALA A 22 -2.58 6.69 1.84
C ALA A 22 -2.92 7.72 0.76
N ARG A 23 -1.97 8.56 0.32
CA ARG A 23 -2.15 9.39 -0.89
C ARG A 23 -2.46 8.49 -2.08
N LEU A 24 -1.67 7.44 -2.28
CA LEU A 24 -1.96 6.36 -3.23
C LEU A 24 -1.87 5.01 -2.52
N ALA A 25 -2.75 4.08 -2.86
CA ALA A 25 -2.62 2.67 -2.50
C ALA A 25 -2.73 1.79 -3.73
N VAL A 26 -1.97 0.69 -3.74
CA VAL A 26 -1.96 -0.28 -4.83
C VAL A 26 -1.93 -1.68 -4.25
N HIS A 27 -2.84 -2.55 -4.71
CA HIS A 27 -2.84 -3.95 -4.33
C HIS A 27 -1.84 -4.74 -5.20
N ILE A 28 -0.93 -5.45 -4.55
CA ILE A 28 0.11 -6.25 -5.19
C ILE A 28 -0.20 -7.74 -4.97
N ARG A 29 -0.78 -8.41 -5.98
CA ARG A 29 -1.24 -9.80 -5.90
C ARG A 29 -0.30 -10.77 -6.60
N ASN A 30 0.58 -10.26 -7.43
CA ASN A 30 1.62 -11.01 -8.13
C ASN A 30 2.79 -10.07 -8.49
N GLU A 31 3.88 -10.64 -9.01
CA GLU A 31 5.07 -9.89 -9.41
C GLU A 31 4.77 -8.82 -10.48
N SER A 32 3.89 -9.11 -11.44
CA SER A 32 3.57 -8.17 -12.52
C SER A 32 2.84 -6.92 -12.01
N ASP A 33 2.04 -7.02 -10.95
CA ASP A 33 1.42 -5.87 -10.30
C ASP A 33 2.49 -4.95 -9.69
N LEU A 34 3.51 -5.53 -9.06
CA LEU A 34 4.62 -4.78 -8.46
C LEU A 34 5.41 -4.02 -9.54
N VAL A 35 5.81 -4.72 -10.60
CA VAL A 35 6.53 -4.11 -11.72
C VAL A 35 5.70 -3.01 -12.38
N SER A 36 4.40 -3.26 -12.59
CA SER A 36 3.47 -2.28 -13.15
C SER A 36 3.31 -1.06 -12.23
N ALA A 37 3.22 -1.25 -10.91
CA ALA A 37 3.06 -0.16 -9.96
C ALA A 37 4.32 0.71 -9.92
N LEU A 38 5.50 0.10 -9.78
CA LEU A 38 6.78 0.81 -9.70
C LEU A 38 7.14 1.58 -10.97
N SER A 39 6.59 1.17 -12.12
CA SER A 39 6.78 1.86 -13.40
C SER A 39 5.74 2.94 -13.68
N ASP A 40 4.72 3.09 -12.82
CA ASP A 40 3.60 3.99 -13.06
C ASP A 40 3.97 5.45 -12.72
N PRO A 41 3.76 6.41 -13.64
CA PRO A 41 4.11 7.82 -13.41
C PRO A 41 3.31 8.47 -12.28
N ARG A 42 2.17 7.90 -11.85
CA ARG A 42 1.39 8.39 -10.70
C ARG A 42 2.17 8.32 -9.39
N ILE A 43 3.08 7.35 -9.24
CA ILE A 43 3.98 7.32 -8.07
C ILE A 43 4.90 8.54 -8.11
N GLY A 44 5.50 8.86 -9.27
CA GLY A 44 6.39 10.01 -9.38
C GLY A 44 7.49 9.98 -8.31
N ASN A 45 7.54 11.01 -7.47
CA ASN A 45 8.51 11.12 -6.35
C ASN A 45 7.91 10.75 -4.98
N LEU A 46 6.74 10.12 -4.96
CA LEU A 46 6.15 9.63 -3.71
C LEU A 46 7.08 8.65 -3.00
N PRO A 47 7.25 8.77 -1.68
CA PRO A 47 7.78 7.68 -0.88
C PRO A 47 6.96 6.41 -1.09
N ILE A 48 7.64 5.27 -1.16
CA ILE A 48 7.00 3.97 -1.25
C ILE A 48 6.98 3.35 0.14
N VAL A 49 5.80 2.94 0.59
CA VAL A 49 5.60 2.21 1.85
C VAL A 49 5.07 0.83 1.51
N VAL A 50 5.74 -0.21 1.99
CA VAL A 50 5.30 -1.60 1.80
C VAL A 50 4.53 -2.04 3.03
N LEU A 51 3.33 -2.57 2.83
CA LEU A 51 2.47 -3.04 3.92
C LEU A 51 1.96 -4.44 3.60
N GLY A 52 2.29 -5.41 4.46
CA GLY A 52 1.65 -6.74 4.46
C GLY A 52 0.33 -6.70 5.22
N GLY A 53 0.11 -7.64 6.14
CA GLY A 53 -1.08 -7.66 7.00
C GLY A 53 -1.14 -6.59 8.10
N GLY A 54 -0.13 -5.72 8.22
CA GLY A 54 -0.14 -4.58 9.14
C GLY A 54 -0.16 -4.90 10.64
N SER A 55 0.28 -6.10 11.04
CA SER A 55 0.24 -6.56 12.44
C SER A 55 1.28 -5.92 13.37
N ASN A 56 2.28 -5.24 12.80
CA ASN A 56 3.38 -4.63 13.54
C ASN A 56 3.68 -3.20 13.05
N VAL A 57 2.65 -2.45 12.70
CA VAL A 57 2.77 -1.05 12.26
C VAL A 57 1.87 -0.17 13.09
N VAL A 58 2.39 0.99 13.50
CA VAL A 58 1.61 2.07 14.12
C VAL A 58 1.53 3.20 13.11
N LEU A 59 0.34 3.44 12.56
CA LEU A 59 0.08 4.58 11.68
C LEU A 59 -0.30 5.79 12.55
N THR A 60 0.53 6.83 12.51
CA THR A 60 0.34 8.03 13.34
C THR A 60 -0.44 9.15 12.64
N GLY A 61 -0.86 8.93 11.39
CA GLY A 61 -1.61 9.87 10.57
C GLY A 61 -1.62 9.45 9.11
N ASP A 62 -2.19 10.30 8.25
CA ASP A 62 -2.19 10.09 6.81
C ASP A 62 -0.76 10.01 6.24
N LEU A 63 -0.58 9.11 5.29
CA LEU A 63 0.68 8.89 4.61
C LEU A 63 0.68 9.63 3.27
N ASP A 64 1.55 10.63 3.14
CA ASP A 64 1.87 11.26 1.85
C ASP A 64 2.78 10.34 1.01
N ALA A 65 2.32 9.11 0.78
CA ALA A 65 3.09 8.00 0.21
C ALA A 65 2.23 7.16 -0.75
N CYS A 66 2.90 6.40 -1.60
CA CYS A 66 2.31 5.26 -2.30
C CYS A 66 2.47 4.01 -1.43
N VAL A 67 1.36 3.47 -0.95
CA VAL A 67 1.33 2.26 -0.14
C VAL A 67 1.10 1.05 -1.04
N LEU A 68 2.08 0.15 -1.08
CA LEU A 68 1.97 -1.15 -1.72
C LEU A 68 1.38 -2.14 -0.72
N LEU A 69 0.13 -2.53 -0.93
CA LEU A 69 -0.59 -3.51 -0.14
C LEU A 69 -0.24 -4.91 -0.67
N MET A 70 0.65 -5.60 0.03
CA MET A 70 1.18 -6.89 -0.38
C MET A 70 0.17 -8.01 -0.07
N GLU A 71 -0.39 -8.60 -1.12
CA GLU A 71 -1.37 -9.69 -1.09
C GLU A 71 -0.83 -10.98 -1.73
N ILE A 72 0.48 -11.03 -2.03
CA ILE A 72 1.14 -12.26 -2.47
C ILE A 72 1.21 -13.22 -1.27
N PRO A 73 0.59 -14.42 -1.35
CA PRO A 73 0.64 -15.38 -0.25
C PRO A 73 2.06 -15.90 -0.04
N GLY A 74 2.38 -16.22 1.22
CA GLY A 74 3.58 -16.98 1.55
C GLY A 74 3.51 -18.43 1.06
N TYR A 75 4.60 -19.15 1.24
CA TYR A 75 4.67 -20.59 1.06
C TYR A 75 4.54 -21.28 2.43
N ASP A 76 3.98 -22.48 2.47
CA ASP A 76 3.92 -23.32 3.67
C ASP A 76 5.30 -23.84 4.11
#